data_AF-A0A6V7VIW2-F1
#
_entry.id   AF-A0A6V7VIW2-F1
#
_cell.length_a   1.000
_cell.length_b   1.000
_cell.length_c   1.000
_cell.angle_alpha   90.00
_cell.angle_beta   90.00
_cell.angle_gamma   90.00
#
_symmetry.space_group_name_H-M   'P 1'
#
loop_
_entity.id
_entity.type
_entity.pdbx_description
1 polymer ?
#
loop_
_entity_poly.entity_id
_entity_poly.type
_entity_poly.pdbx_seq_one_letter_code
_entity_poly.pdbx_strand_id
1 'polypeptide(L)'
;MQIGLRNCSTTNYIYYYAKYGIIFNEKRGEFKLSTSFNNNDIFGCGLVYPPTNMSNEFPYVFFTQNGKQIGKGVLLKDNSDSYKPYVLLLCCSVEANFGNNLETKPFKYDISKHLILKEFY
;
A
#
# COMPACT_ATOMS: atom_id res chain seq x y z
N MET A 1 -3.29 0.39 13.78
CA MET A 1 -2.34 1.02 12.83
C MET A 1 -3.03 1.22 11.49
N GLN A 2 -2.78 2.36 10.86
CA GLN A 2 -3.05 2.61 9.43
C GLN A 2 -1.71 2.77 8.71
N ILE A 3 -1.58 2.23 7.51
CA ILE A 3 -0.41 2.37 6.64
C ILE A 3 -0.85 2.66 5.21
N GLY A 4 -0.18 3.59 4.54
CA GLY A 4 -0.46 3.88 3.15
C GLY A 4 0.25 5.12 2.65
N LEU A 5 -0.46 5.88 1.82
CA LEU A 5 0.04 7.04 1.11
C LEU A 5 -0.91 8.21 1.28
N ARG A 6 -0.35 9.40 1.49
CA ARG A 6 -1.05 10.67 1.42
C ARG A 6 -0.71 11.34 0.10
N ASN A 7 -1.72 11.79 -0.61
CA ASN A 7 -1.55 12.63 -1.79
C ASN A 7 -1.01 14.00 -1.37
N CYS A 8 0.05 14.47 -2.02
CA CYS A 8 0.71 15.74 -1.66
C CYS A 8 -0.05 16.97 -2.17
N SER A 9 -0.83 16.85 -3.24
CA SER A 9 -1.62 17.93 -3.84
C SER A 9 -2.98 18.11 -3.15
N THR A 10 -3.44 17.11 -2.39
CA THR A 10 -4.76 17.12 -1.75
C THR A 10 -4.68 16.74 -0.26
N THR A 11 -5.83 16.69 0.40
CA THR A 11 -5.97 16.13 1.75
C THR A 11 -6.41 14.67 1.72
N ASN A 12 -6.33 13.99 0.57
CA ASN A 12 -6.80 12.62 0.42
C ASN A 12 -5.71 11.60 0.77
N TYR A 13 -6.17 10.41 1.12
CA TYR A 13 -5.34 9.30 1.59
C TYR A 13 -5.79 8.00 0.93
N ILE A 14 -4.83 7.11 0.70
CA ILE A 14 -5.07 5.71 0.37
C ILE A 14 -4.36 4.90 1.43
N TYR A 15 -5.07 4.10 2.20
CA TYR A 15 -4.46 3.39 3.31
C TYR A 15 -5.19 2.10 3.65
N TYR A 16 -4.44 1.19 4.26
CA TYR A 16 -4.96 -0.01 4.87
C TYR A 16 -5.08 0.19 6.39
N TYR A 17 -6.27 -0.02 6.92
CA TYR A 17 -6.56 -0.01 8.36
C TYR A 17 -6.52 -1.43 8.91
N ALA A 18 -5.33 -1.84 9.39
CA ALA A 18 -5.03 -3.22 9.77
C ALA A 18 -5.99 -3.82 10.82
N LYS A 19 -6.38 -3.04 11.84
CA LYS A 19 -7.27 -3.53 12.91
C LYS A 19 -8.62 -4.03 12.38
N TYR A 20 -9.13 -3.41 11.32
CA TYR A 20 -10.44 -3.73 10.75
C TYR A 20 -10.34 -4.49 9.43
N GLY A 21 -9.13 -4.69 8.89
CA GLY A 21 -8.95 -5.31 7.59
C GLY A 21 -9.61 -4.51 6.46
N ILE A 22 -9.54 -3.18 6.46
CA ILE A 22 -10.22 -2.35 5.46
C ILE A 22 -9.19 -1.55 4.66
N ILE A 23 -9.30 -1.55 3.34
CA ILE A 23 -8.60 -0.61 2.46
C ILE A 23 -9.52 0.59 2.17
N PHE A 24 -8.99 1.80 2.31
CA PHE A 24 -9.64 3.05 1.93
C PHE A 24 -8.95 3.64 0.70
N ASN A 25 -9.72 4.08 -0.30
CA ASN A 25 -9.21 4.89 -1.41
C ASN A 25 -9.41 6.40 -1.17
N GLU A 26 -8.91 7.24 -2.08
CA GLU A 26 -9.01 8.71 -1.97
C GLU A 26 -10.45 9.23 -1.95
N LYS A 27 -11.39 8.49 -2.54
CA LYS A 27 -12.83 8.82 -2.58
C LYS A 27 -13.58 8.30 -1.35
N ARG A 28 -12.87 7.84 -0.31
CA ARG A 28 -13.42 7.21 0.90
C ARG A 28 -14.22 5.93 0.64
N GLY A 29 -13.99 5.28 -0.50
CA GLY A 29 -14.49 3.93 -0.75
C GLY A 29 -13.79 2.92 0.16
N GLU A 30 -14.58 2.01 0.72
CA GLU A 30 -14.12 1.00 1.69
C GLU A 30 -14.15 -0.40 1.08
N PHE A 31 -13.03 -1.12 1.21
CA PHE A 31 -12.90 -2.50 0.73
C PHE A 31 -12.51 -3.40 1.90
N LYS A 32 -13.47 -4.21 2.38
CA LYS A 32 -13.26 -5.13 3.50
C LYS A 32 -12.52 -6.39 3.06
N LEU A 33 -11.57 -6.82 3.88
CA LEU A 33 -10.73 -8.00 3.70
C LEU A 33 -10.88 -8.93 4.90
N SER A 34 -10.77 -10.23 4.65
CA SER A 34 -10.68 -11.26 5.70
C SER A 34 -9.24 -11.41 6.20
N THR A 35 -8.69 -10.37 6.84
CA THR A 35 -7.33 -10.34 7.42
C THR A 35 -7.39 -10.21 8.93
N SER A 36 -6.47 -10.85 9.65
CA SER A 36 -6.27 -10.65 11.10
C SER A 36 -5.05 -9.76 11.37
N PHE A 37 -5.07 -9.01 12.47
CA PHE A 37 -3.95 -8.18 12.91
C PHE A 37 -3.30 -8.78 14.15
N ASN A 38 -2.02 -9.13 14.07
CA ASN A 38 -1.27 -9.79 15.13
C ASN A 38 0.02 -9.02 15.48
N ASN A 39 0.55 -9.29 16.67
CA ASN A 39 1.88 -8.80 17.04
C ASN A 39 2.92 -9.37 16.07
N ASN A 40 3.92 -8.55 15.72
CA ASN A 40 5.00 -8.85 14.78
C ASN A 40 4.58 -9.00 13.31
N ASP A 41 3.33 -8.73 12.95
CA ASP A 41 2.94 -8.65 11.54
C ASP A 41 3.73 -7.54 10.83
N ILE A 42 4.22 -7.85 9.63
CA ILE A 42 4.94 -6.89 8.78
C ILE A 42 3.99 -6.42 7.69
N PHE A 43 3.73 -5.13 7.64
CA PHE A 43 2.88 -4.52 6.62
C PHE A 43 3.71 -3.75 5.60
N GLY A 44 3.31 -3.83 4.33
CA GLY A 44 3.90 -3.06 3.25
C GLY A 44 2.85 -2.31 2.45
N CYS A 45 3.26 -1.19 1.87
CA CYS A 45 2.49 -0.42 0.91
C CYS A 45 3.40 -0.15 -0.29
N GLY A 46 2.90 -0.45 -1.49
CA GLY A 46 3.60 -0.21 -2.75
C GLY A 46 2.77 0.66 -3.67
N LEU A 47 3.45 1.56 -4.39
CA LEU A 47 2.89 2.36 -5.47
C LEU A 47 3.64 1.99 -6.74
N VAL A 48 2.90 1.61 -7.77
CA VAL A 48 3.46 1.20 -9.06
C VAL A 48 3.06 2.23 -10.09
N TYR A 49 4.06 2.78 -10.77
CA TYR A 49 3.86 3.57 -11.98
C TYR A 49 4.17 2.67 -13.17
N PRO A 50 3.21 2.42 -14.08
CA PRO A 50 3.47 1.63 -15.26
C PRO A 50 4.48 2.35 -16.17
N PRO A 51 5.28 1.58 -16.94
CA PRO A 51 6.16 2.14 -17.96
C PRO A 51 5.43 3.08 -18.93
N THR A 52 6.09 4.16 -19.33
CA THR A 52 5.49 5.22 -20.18
C THR A 52 4.97 4.70 -21.52
N ASN A 53 5.52 3.60 -22.03
CA ASN A 53 5.13 2.94 -23.27
C ASN A 53 3.91 2.00 -23.12
N MET A 54 3.40 1.78 -21.91
CA MET A 54 2.15 1.06 -21.63
C MET A 54 1.04 2.05 -21.27
N SER A 55 0.73 2.95 -22.21
CA SER A 55 -0.13 4.14 -22.04
C SER A 55 -1.54 3.88 -21.50
N ASN A 56 -2.00 2.62 -21.47
CA ASN A 56 -3.34 2.25 -21.03
C ASN A 56 -3.38 1.74 -19.58
N GLU A 57 -2.24 1.62 -18.91
CA GLU A 57 -2.16 1.24 -17.51
C GLU A 57 -2.09 2.49 -16.64
N PHE A 58 -2.96 2.57 -15.62
CA PHE A 58 -2.90 3.64 -14.63
C PHE A 58 -1.99 3.22 -13.47
N PRO A 59 -1.33 4.18 -12.78
CA PRO A 59 -0.67 3.89 -11.52
C PRO A 59 -1.62 3.23 -10.52
N TYR A 60 -1.09 2.41 -9.62
CA TYR A 60 -1.90 1.76 -8.61
C TYR A 60 -1.15 1.56 -7.30
N VAL A 61 -1.93 1.52 -6.23
CA VAL A 61 -1.43 1.20 -4.89
C VAL A 61 -1.82 -0.23 -4.53
N PHE A 62 -0.92 -0.96 -3.89
CA PHE A 62 -1.22 -2.27 -3.32
C PHE A 62 -0.68 -2.38 -1.90
N PHE A 63 -1.25 -3.30 -1.13
CA PHE A 63 -0.87 -3.54 0.25
C PHE A 63 -0.42 -4.98 0.43
N THR A 64 0.48 -5.18 1.38
CA THR A 64 0.97 -6.52 1.73
C THR A 64 0.94 -6.72 3.23
N GLN A 65 0.73 -7.98 3.63
CA GLN A 65 0.89 -8.45 5.00
C GLN A 65 1.79 -9.67 4.97
N ASN A 66 2.83 -9.65 5.80
CA ASN A 66 3.84 -10.71 5.90
C ASN A 66 4.46 -11.11 4.55
N GLY A 67 4.61 -10.13 3.65
CA GLY A 67 5.21 -10.30 2.33
C GLY A 67 4.27 -10.84 1.26
N LYS A 68 2.98 -11.03 1.57
CA LYS A 68 1.96 -11.43 0.60
C LYS A 68 1.02 -10.26 0.35
N GLN A 69 0.63 -10.06 -0.90
CA GLN A 69 -0.39 -9.07 -1.23
C GLN A 69 -1.72 -9.41 -0.55
N ILE A 70 -2.41 -8.39 -0.06
CA ILE A 70 -3.75 -8.49 0.49
C ILE A 70 -4.71 -7.65 -0.36
N GLY A 71 -5.89 -8.20 -0.64
CA GLY A 71 -6.89 -7.55 -1.49
C GLY A 71 -6.41 -7.31 -2.93
N LYS A 72 -7.13 -6.44 -3.63
CA LYS A 72 -6.84 -5.98 -4.99
C LYS A 72 -6.03 -4.68 -4.98
N GLY A 73 -5.45 -4.32 -6.12
CA GLY A 73 -4.83 -3.00 -6.28
C GLY A 73 -5.89 -1.89 -6.26
N VAL A 74 -5.54 -0.68 -5.80
CA VAL A 74 -6.38 0.52 -5.91
C VAL A 74 -5.87 1.34 -7.09
N LEU A 75 -6.68 1.44 -8.14
CA LEU A 75 -6.29 2.11 -9.39
C LEU A 75 -6.38 3.64 -9.26
N LEU A 76 -5.37 4.35 -9.74
CA LEU A 76 -5.24 5.82 -9.65
C LEU A 76 -5.61 6.49 -10.98
N LYS A 77 -6.88 6.34 -11.41
CA LYS A 77 -7.35 6.81 -12.74
C LYS A 77 -7.33 8.34 -12.90
N ASP A 78 -7.65 9.05 -11.83
CA ASP A 78 -7.92 10.49 -11.87
C ASP A 78 -6.79 11.32 -11.22
N ASN A 79 -5.75 10.65 -10.70
CA ASN A 79 -4.75 11.27 -9.82
C ASN A 79 -3.42 10.51 -9.86
N SER A 80 -2.57 10.79 -10.85
CA SER A 80 -1.19 10.28 -10.94
C SER A 80 -0.19 11.20 -10.22
N ASP A 81 -0.64 11.80 -9.13
CA ASP A 81 0.07 12.85 -8.41
C ASP A 81 1.24 12.34 -7.57
N SER A 82 1.95 13.28 -6.94
CA SER A 82 3.00 12.95 -5.97
C SER A 82 2.38 12.45 -4.64
N TYR A 83 2.92 11.34 -4.14
CA TYR A 83 2.51 10.72 -2.89
C TYR A 83 3.65 10.72 -1.89
N LYS A 84 3.31 10.75 -0.60
CA LYS A 84 4.26 10.51 0.49
C LYS A 84 3.76 9.41 1.43
N PRO A 85 4.67 8.65 2.07
CA PRO A 85 4.29 7.66 3.08
C PRO A 85 3.42 8.26 4.19
N TYR A 86 2.41 7.49 4.61
CA TYR A 86 1.51 7.84 5.70
C TYR A 86 1.36 6.66 6.65
N VAL A 87 1.48 6.94 7.95
CA VAL A 87 1.26 5.98 9.04
C VAL A 87 0.50 6.69 10.16
N LEU A 88 -0.50 6.00 10.72
CA LEU A 88 -1.18 6.41 11.95
C LEU A 88 -1.15 5.26 12.95
N LEU A 89 -0.68 5.56 14.16
CA LEU A 89 -0.59 4.59 15.25
C LEU A 89 -1.73 4.80 16.24
N LEU A 90 -2.39 3.70 16.60
CA LEU A 90 -3.43 3.67 17.62
C LEU A 90 -3.00 2.59 18.61
N CYS A 91 -2.52 3.00 19.79
CA CYS A 91 -2.09 2.12 20.88
C CYS A 91 -1.11 1.01 20.46
N CYS A 92 -0.17 1.30 19.56
CA CYS A 92 0.88 0.37 19.13
C CYS A 92 2.15 1.13 18.76
N SER A 93 3.28 0.42 18.77
CA SER A 93 4.57 0.90 18.29
C SER A 93 4.95 0.12 17.05
N VAL A 94 5.64 0.78 16.11
CA VAL A 94 6.10 0.15 14.87
C VAL A 94 7.51 0.64 14.57
N GLU A 95 8.22 -0.15 13.78
CA GLU A 95 9.47 0.24 13.16
C GLU A 95 9.25 0.40 11.65
N ALA A 96 9.70 1.51 11.07
CA ALA A 96 9.62 1.71 9.62
C ALA A 96 10.85 1.14 8.92
N ASN A 97 10.66 0.60 7.71
CA ASN A 97 11.74 0.22 6.81
C ASN A 97 11.50 0.88 5.45
N PHE A 98 12.35 1.84 5.09
CA PHE A 98 12.31 2.52 3.79
C PHE A 98 13.33 1.96 2.78
N GLY A 99 14.00 0.85 3.12
CA GLY A 99 14.97 0.20 2.24
C GLY A 99 16.40 0.73 2.33
N ASN A 100 16.75 1.47 3.39
CA ASN A 100 18.09 2.03 3.56
C ASN A 100 19.20 0.95 3.69
N ASN A 101 18.84 -0.25 4.15
CA ASN A 101 19.75 -1.40 4.21
C ASN A 101 19.00 -2.69 3.83
N LEU A 102 19.06 -3.06 2.55
CA LEU A 102 18.38 -4.25 2.04
C LEU A 102 19.13 -5.55 2.33
N GLU A 103 20.42 -5.49 2.67
CA GLU A 103 21.22 -6.69 2.99
C GLU A 103 20.84 -7.24 4.37
N THR A 104 20.76 -6.38 5.38
CA THR A 104 20.46 -6.78 6.76
C THR A 104 18.97 -6.67 7.10
N LYS A 105 18.24 -5.78 6.41
CA LYS A 105 16.81 -5.54 6.64
C LYS A 105 16.04 -5.45 5.31
N PRO A 106 15.93 -6.55 4.55
CA PRO A 106 15.20 -6.56 3.30
C PRO A 106 13.71 -6.26 3.51
N PHE A 107 13.03 -5.82 2.46
CA PHE A 107 11.58 -5.81 2.45
C PHE A 107 11.05 -7.24 2.60
N LYS A 108 9.96 -7.40 3.36
CA LYS A 108 9.30 -8.72 3.49
C LYS A 108 8.63 -9.14 2.18
N TYR A 109 8.14 -8.18 1.40
CA TYR A 109 7.67 -8.39 0.04
C TYR A 109 8.86 -8.40 -0.93
N ASP A 110 8.92 -9.42 -1.78
CA ASP A 110 9.97 -9.53 -2.80
C ASP A 110 9.61 -8.69 -4.03
N ILE A 111 10.12 -7.46 -4.07
CA ILE A 111 9.87 -6.51 -5.16
C ILE A 111 10.40 -7.00 -6.52
N SER A 112 11.40 -7.89 -6.54
CA SER A 112 11.96 -8.44 -7.78
C SER A 112 11.02 -9.42 -8.49
N LYS A 113 10.05 -9.98 -7.74
CA LYS A 113 9.03 -10.91 -8.22
C LYS A 113 7.67 -10.24 -8.39
N HIS A 114 7.64 -8.90 -8.45
CA HIS A 114 6.39 -8.19 -8.63
C HIS A 114 5.76 -8.52 -9.99
N LEU A 115 4.52 -8.99 -9.97
CA LEU A 115 3.72 -9.25 -11.16
C LEU A 115 2.69 -8.14 -11.30
N ILE A 116 2.51 -7.64 -12.52
CA ILE A 116 1.46 -6.66 -12.83
C ILE A 116 0.11 -7.25 -12.42
N LEU A 117 -0.62 -6.49 -11.59
CA LEU A 117 -1.90 -6.92 -11.08
C LEU A 117 -2.94 -6.98 -12.20
N LYS A 118 -3.81 -7.98 -12.14
CA LYS A 118 -4.95 -8.15 -13.05
C LYS A 118 -6.27 -7.74 -12.41
N GLU A 119 -6.29 -7.55 -11.10
CA GLU A 119 -7.48 -7.24 -10.33
C GLU A 119 -7.30 -5.95 -9.55
N PHE A 120 -8.26 -5.05 -9.72
CA PHE A 120 -8.29 -3.73 -9.08
C PHE A 120 -9.66 -3.47 -8.46
N TYR A 121 -9.69 -2.57 -7.48
CA TYR A 121 -10.89 -1.93 -6.97
C TYR A 121 -11.26 -0.68 -7.79
#